data_AF-A0A6V8CM66-F1
#
_entry.id   AF-A0A6V8CM66-F1
#
_cell.length_a   1.000
_cell.length_b   1.000
_cell.length_c   1.000
_cell.angle_alpha   90.00
_cell.angle_beta   90.00
_cell.angle_gamma   90.00
#
_symmetry.space_group_name_H-M   'P 1'
#
loop_
_entity.id
_entity.type
_entity.pdbx_description
1 polymer ?
#
loop_
_entity_poly.entity_id
_entity_poly.type
_entity_poly.pdbx_seq_one_letter_code
_entity_poly.pdbx_strand_id
1 'polypeptide(L)'
;DGDGIDDGWEYCYAVYGEVSQNSNHWFTNPVNPLDISYDGDQDGWYQRSNVDQPAEQRTWVGTILQDNIDYTVLPGPDQIGRGTTDLPFTNLMEYQYGTRPDSNDTDGDSIIYRETLNGLEVTSYQRDWSYTDGLEVFKFGSNPVSNDSDYDLLPDWYEYRLGWNEGADSFVSILQVHVVWIDAITGNDCQDGSSKCASLGLSGIDYVRPTLTNVEFRLDPAWPDDAQHDPDKDGDYICDGISCQYIANTNLMEFYGITDNQTNITKSTLIDSSNYLKWDHDQNLSTPAINVTEWWHLRGYLLHLDAGNESIYNYYKLHKLNENDPYYAYILDDNDLNFFDADPSNDATLPELAGNQTDTWGIVVSNTDRNPEIEQNEHAYRWYLLDFDGDSVVDGTNILNWDTDGDWLNDWFEIDSAIDSGSRNESVSPLRYELR
;
A
#
# COMPACT_ATOMS: atom_id res chain seq x y z
N ASP A 1 -20.32 -14.44 -32.82
CA ASP A 1 -21.22 -14.19 -34.00
C ASP A 1 -20.61 -13.38 -35.18
N GLY A 2 -19.28 -13.35 -35.30
CA GLY A 2 -18.58 -12.67 -36.38
C GLY A 2 -18.25 -11.19 -36.11
N ASP A 3 -18.47 -10.73 -34.88
CA ASP A 3 -18.03 -9.44 -34.37
C ASP A 3 -16.51 -9.38 -34.11
N GLY A 4 -15.88 -10.52 -33.83
CA GLY A 4 -14.43 -10.64 -33.59
C GLY A 4 -14.06 -11.16 -32.21
N ILE A 5 -15.05 -11.41 -31.35
CA ILE A 5 -14.88 -12.09 -30.07
C ILE A 5 -15.16 -13.58 -30.28
N ASP A 6 -14.41 -14.44 -29.58
CA ASP A 6 -14.63 -15.88 -29.66
C ASP A 6 -15.92 -16.28 -28.91
N ASP A 7 -16.87 -16.92 -29.61
CA ASP A 7 -18.16 -17.37 -29.03
C ASP A 7 -18.00 -18.15 -27.70
N GLY A 8 -16.87 -18.84 -27.50
CA GLY A 8 -16.56 -19.59 -26.28
C GLY A 8 -16.25 -18.69 -25.08
N TRP A 9 -15.55 -17.57 -25.30
CA TRP A 9 -15.30 -16.56 -24.29
C TRP A 9 -16.60 -15.84 -23.93
N GLU A 10 -17.38 -15.43 -24.94
CA GLU A 10 -18.68 -14.80 -24.74
C GLU A 10 -19.62 -15.71 -23.94
N TYR A 11 -19.64 -17.01 -24.25
CA TYR A 11 -20.46 -17.98 -23.52
C TYR A 11 -20.07 -18.10 -22.04
N CYS A 12 -18.78 -18.00 -21.70
CA CYS A 12 -18.32 -18.08 -20.30
C CYS A 12 -18.84 -16.93 -19.45
N TYR A 13 -18.91 -15.73 -20.03
CA TYR A 13 -19.33 -14.51 -19.33
C TYR A 13 -20.74 -14.03 -19.73
N ALA A 14 -21.52 -14.90 -20.35
CA ALA A 14 -22.91 -14.62 -20.69
C ALA A 14 -23.75 -14.53 -19.41
N VAL A 15 -23.75 -13.35 -18.80
CA VAL A 15 -24.53 -13.00 -17.61
C VAL A 15 -25.71 -12.14 -18.05
N TYR A 16 -26.92 -12.48 -17.57
CA TYR A 16 -28.14 -11.71 -17.80
C TYR A 16 -28.48 -10.92 -16.53
N GLY A 17 -28.45 -9.61 -16.61
CA GLY A 17 -28.63 -8.74 -15.45
C GLY A 17 -27.76 -7.50 -15.58
N GLU A 18 -27.51 -6.82 -14.47
CA GLU A 18 -26.72 -5.59 -14.44
C GLU A 18 -26.05 -5.35 -13.08
N VAL A 19 -25.05 -4.47 -13.10
CA VAL A 19 -24.52 -3.79 -11.90
C VAL A 19 -25.27 -2.48 -11.60
N SER A 20 -25.87 -1.75 -12.57
CA SER A 20 -26.41 -0.40 -12.25
C SER A 20 -27.67 0.22 -12.93
N GLN A 21 -28.25 -0.17 -14.09
CA GLN A 21 -29.41 0.61 -14.67
C GLN A 21 -30.44 -0.08 -15.62
N ASN A 22 -31.44 -0.80 -15.09
CA ASN A 22 -32.54 -1.49 -15.82
C ASN A 22 -32.39 -1.76 -17.34
N SER A 23 -31.30 -2.36 -17.77
CA SER A 23 -31.10 -2.86 -19.13
C SER A 23 -31.43 -4.36 -19.18
N ASN A 24 -32.34 -4.72 -20.09
CA ASN A 24 -32.80 -6.10 -20.28
C ASN A 24 -31.93 -6.81 -21.33
N HIS A 25 -30.61 -6.81 -21.15
CA HIS A 25 -29.66 -7.46 -22.07
C HIS A 25 -28.58 -8.24 -21.34
N TRP A 26 -27.79 -8.97 -22.11
CA TRP A 26 -26.66 -9.74 -21.63
C TRP A 26 -25.40 -8.88 -21.67
N PHE A 27 -24.47 -9.13 -20.76
CA PHE A 27 -23.13 -8.57 -20.77
C PHE A 27 -22.41 -8.95 -22.06
N THR A 28 -22.33 -10.25 -22.33
CA THR A 28 -21.88 -10.84 -23.61
C THR A 28 -22.94 -11.77 -24.19
N ASN A 29 -22.95 -11.96 -25.49
CA ASN A 29 -23.95 -12.73 -26.21
C ASN A 29 -23.39 -13.30 -27.53
N PRO A 30 -23.04 -14.61 -27.56
CA PRO A 30 -22.36 -15.25 -28.70
C PRO A 30 -23.14 -15.31 -30.01
N VAL A 31 -24.38 -14.80 -30.02
CA VAL A 31 -25.26 -14.76 -31.20
C VAL A 31 -25.74 -13.34 -31.55
N ASN A 32 -25.28 -12.29 -30.87
CA ASN A 32 -25.64 -10.89 -31.13
C ASN A 32 -24.42 -9.97 -31.32
N PRO A 33 -24.03 -9.65 -32.59
CA PRO A 33 -22.76 -8.99 -32.89
C PRO A 33 -22.70 -7.49 -32.52
N LEU A 34 -23.65 -7.00 -31.74
CA LEU A 34 -23.80 -5.60 -31.32
C LEU A 34 -23.34 -5.36 -29.88
N ASP A 35 -23.05 -6.41 -29.14
CA ASP A 35 -22.51 -6.34 -27.78
C ASP A 35 -20.99 -6.11 -27.75
N ILE A 36 -20.28 -6.26 -28.86
CA ILE A 36 -18.84 -5.99 -28.96
C ILE A 36 -18.40 -4.63 -28.38
N SER A 37 -19.25 -3.61 -28.50
CA SER A 37 -19.00 -2.26 -27.99
C SER A 37 -19.73 -1.95 -26.68
N TYR A 38 -20.31 -2.96 -26.05
CA TYR A 38 -20.99 -2.84 -24.76
C TYR A 38 -19.98 -3.02 -23.63
N ASP A 39 -20.20 -2.29 -22.55
CA ASP A 39 -19.43 -2.32 -21.30
C ASP A 39 -20.50 -2.60 -20.23
N GLY A 40 -20.52 -3.84 -19.76
CA GLY A 40 -21.65 -4.39 -19.01
C GLY A 40 -21.61 -4.08 -17.52
N ASP A 41 -20.42 -4.12 -16.95
CA ASP A 41 -20.11 -3.79 -15.56
C ASP A 41 -19.80 -2.31 -15.34
N GLN A 42 -19.65 -1.53 -16.42
CA GLN A 42 -19.50 -0.07 -16.42
C GLN A 42 -18.24 0.39 -15.69
N ASP A 43 -17.16 -0.30 -15.95
CA ASP A 43 -15.87 -0.13 -15.29
C ASP A 43 -14.88 0.73 -16.10
N GLY A 44 -15.29 1.18 -17.29
CA GLY A 44 -14.57 2.17 -18.09
C GLY A 44 -14.39 3.55 -17.43
N TRP A 45 -13.75 4.46 -18.17
CA TRP A 45 -13.53 5.83 -17.70
C TRP A 45 -14.67 6.77 -18.11
N TYR A 46 -15.65 6.89 -17.23
CA TYR A 46 -16.82 7.76 -17.39
C TYR A 46 -16.63 9.15 -16.76
N GLN A 47 -17.43 10.11 -17.19
CA GLN A 47 -17.48 11.48 -16.67
C GLN A 47 -16.17 12.27 -16.85
N ARG A 48 -15.43 11.94 -17.91
CA ARG A 48 -14.15 12.57 -18.23
C ARG A 48 -14.27 14.07 -18.41
N SER A 49 -13.21 14.78 -18.02
CA SER A 49 -13.08 16.22 -18.14
C SER A 49 -11.99 16.61 -19.16
N ASN A 50 -11.90 17.90 -19.49
CA ASN A 50 -10.84 18.37 -20.39
C ASN A 50 -9.47 18.51 -19.71
N VAL A 51 -9.40 18.44 -18.38
CA VAL A 51 -8.12 18.47 -17.67
C VAL A 51 -7.49 17.09 -17.60
N ASP A 52 -8.31 16.05 -17.57
CA ASP A 52 -7.94 14.64 -17.52
C ASP A 52 -6.87 14.29 -18.56
N GLN A 53 -5.76 13.75 -18.08
CA GLN A 53 -4.67 13.23 -18.90
C GLN A 53 -4.73 11.69 -18.91
N PRO A 54 -5.09 11.06 -20.05
CA PRO A 54 -4.96 9.62 -20.19
C PRO A 54 -3.52 9.16 -20.07
N ALA A 55 -3.35 7.95 -19.51
CA ALA A 55 -2.09 7.23 -19.51
C ALA A 55 -1.64 6.88 -20.94
N GLU A 56 -0.35 6.61 -21.10
CA GLU A 56 0.18 6.08 -22.35
C GLU A 56 -0.40 4.69 -22.60
N GLN A 57 -1.17 4.55 -23.69
CA GLN A 57 -1.84 3.30 -24.01
C GLN A 57 -0.83 2.26 -24.43
N ARG A 58 -0.91 1.07 -23.84
CA ARG A 58 0.08 0.00 -23.98
C ARG A 58 -0.56 -1.38 -24.04
N THR A 59 0.22 -2.33 -24.56
CA THR A 59 -0.07 -3.76 -24.50
C THR A 59 1.02 -4.44 -23.70
N TRP A 60 0.62 -5.10 -22.62
CA TRP A 60 1.51 -5.85 -21.74
C TRP A 60 2.03 -7.12 -22.41
N VAL A 61 3.32 -7.38 -22.24
CA VAL A 61 4.01 -8.54 -22.80
C VAL A 61 4.90 -9.19 -21.73
N GLY A 62 5.00 -10.51 -21.78
CA GLY A 62 5.82 -11.26 -20.83
C GLY A 62 4.99 -12.29 -20.08
N THR A 63 5.65 -12.99 -19.15
CA THR A 63 5.00 -13.93 -18.24
C THR A 63 5.65 -13.81 -16.88
N ILE A 64 4.87 -14.00 -15.82
CA ILE A 64 5.29 -14.05 -14.41
C ILE A 64 6.55 -14.91 -14.21
N LEU A 65 6.69 -16.01 -14.95
CA LEU A 65 7.80 -16.96 -14.80
C LEU A 65 9.18 -16.45 -15.27
N GLN A 66 9.25 -15.27 -15.89
CA GLN A 66 10.47 -14.76 -16.51
C GLN A 66 10.96 -13.43 -15.93
N ASP A 67 10.26 -12.85 -14.94
CA ASP A 67 10.55 -11.52 -14.36
C ASP A 67 10.92 -10.48 -15.43
N ASN A 68 10.22 -10.56 -16.56
CA ASN A 68 10.47 -9.75 -17.75
C ASN A 68 9.12 -9.34 -18.33
N ILE A 69 8.31 -8.74 -17.46
CA ILE A 69 7.08 -8.08 -17.86
C ILE A 69 7.47 -6.68 -18.29
N ASP A 70 7.10 -6.42 -19.53
CA ASP A 70 7.39 -5.20 -20.25
C ASP A 70 6.09 -4.83 -20.96
N TYR A 71 6.07 -3.68 -21.59
CA TYR A 71 4.92 -3.26 -22.35
C TYR A 71 5.35 -2.65 -23.69
N THR A 72 4.46 -2.78 -24.65
CA THR A 72 4.61 -2.14 -25.94
C THR A 72 3.64 -0.99 -26.06
N VAL A 73 4.17 0.22 -26.24
CA VAL A 73 3.38 1.42 -26.43
C VAL A 73 2.61 1.35 -27.75
N LEU A 74 1.30 1.58 -27.69
CA LEU A 74 0.46 1.62 -28.88
C LEU A 74 0.83 2.82 -29.77
N PRO A 75 0.74 2.71 -31.11
CA PRO A 75 1.11 3.80 -31.99
C PRO A 75 0.17 5.00 -31.81
N GLY A 76 0.65 6.21 -32.14
CA GLY A 76 -0.08 7.47 -31.89
C GLY A 76 -1.56 7.54 -32.33
N PRO A 77 -2.03 6.89 -33.42
CA PRO A 77 -3.45 6.84 -33.76
C PRO A 77 -4.33 6.09 -32.75
N ASP A 78 -3.74 5.16 -32.01
CA ASP A 78 -4.40 4.31 -31.02
C ASP A 78 -4.21 4.85 -29.59
N GLN A 79 -3.48 5.96 -29.44
CA GLN A 79 -3.37 6.68 -28.19
C GLN A 79 -4.64 7.48 -27.90
N ILE A 80 -5.11 7.42 -26.67
CA ILE A 80 -6.28 8.16 -26.23
C ILE A 80 -5.86 9.60 -25.90
N GLY A 81 -6.49 10.55 -26.59
CA GLY A 81 -6.31 11.97 -26.31
C GLY A 81 -7.14 12.46 -25.13
N ARG A 82 -6.77 13.62 -24.60
CA ARG A 82 -7.60 14.38 -23.66
C ARG A 82 -8.99 14.66 -24.25
N GLY A 83 -10.03 14.64 -23.42
CA GLY A 83 -11.38 14.97 -23.86
C GLY A 83 -12.43 14.59 -22.83
N THR A 84 -13.67 15.04 -23.06
CA THR A 84 -14.80 14.81 -22.15
C THR A 84 -15.67 13.61 -22.53
N THR A 85 -15.24 12.82 -23.51
CA THR A 85 -16.04 11.69 -24.00
C THR A 85 -15.76 10.51 -23.10
N ASP A 86 -16.82 9.92 -22.53
CA ASP A 86 -16.76 8.66 -21.80
C ASP A 86 -16.07 7.57 -22.63
N LEU A 87 -15.24 6.78 -21.96
CA LEU A 87 -14.52 5.66 -22.55
C LEU A 87 -15.06 4.37 -21.92
N PRO A 88 -16.08 3.74 -22.50
CA PRO A 88 -16.50 2.42 -22.05
C PRO A 88 -15.36 1.42 -22.27
N PHE A 89 -15.13 0.55 -21.28
CA PHE A 89 -14.21 -0.57 -21.43
C PHE A 89 -14.99 -1.73 -22.03
N THR A 90 -15.01 -1.75 -23.36
CA THR A 90 -15.96 -2.60 -24.09
C THR A 90 -15.57 -4.06 -24.05
N ASN A 91 -16.54 -4.97 -24.23
CA ASN A 91 -16.30 -6.42 -24.37
C ASN A 91 -15.13 -6.78 -25.31
N LEU A 92 -14.93 -6.01 -26.40
CA LEU A 92 -13.77 -6.21 -27.27
C LEU A 92 -12.43 -5.87 -26.60
N MET A 93 -12.39 -4.75 -25.87
CA MET A 93 -11.21 -4.35 -25.11
C MET A 93 -10.94 -5.36 -24.03
N GLU A 94 -11.97 -5.81 -23.30
CA GLU A 94 -11.81 -6.80 -22.26
C GLU A 94 -11.28 -8.12 -22.79
N TYR A 95 -11.83 -8.58 -23.92
CA TYR A 95 -11.30 -9.75 -24.63
C TYR A 95 -9.82 -9.57 -25.05
N GLN A 96 -9.41 -8.34 -25.43
CA GLN A 96 -8.04 -8.03 -25.84
C GLN A 96 -7.07 -7.94 -24.65
N TYR A 97 -7.52 -7.40 -23.52
CA TYR A 97 -6.73 -7.27 -22.29
C TYR A 97 -6.78 -8.53 -21.42
N GLY A 98 -7.70 -9.46 -21.71
CA GLY A 98 -7.87 -10.69 -20.93
C GLY A 98 -8.69 -10.51 -19.66
N THR A 99 -9.43 -9.41 -19.55
CA THR A 99 -10.28 -9.07 -18.41
C THR A 99 -11.67 -9.71 -18.53
N ARG A 100 -12.52 -9.45 -17.56
CA ARG A 100 -13.83 -10.07 -17.40
C ARG A 100 -14.97 -9.06 -17.54
N PRO A 101 -15.88 -9.21 -18.52
CA PRO A 101 -17.00 -8.29 -18.76
C PRO A 101 -18.00 -8.24 -17.62
N ASP A 102 -18.00 -9.27 -16.77
CA ASP A 102 -18.88 -9.37 -15.62
C ASP A 102 -18.23 -8.92 -14.30
N SER A 103 -17.05 -8.30 -14.35
CA SER A 103 -16.23 -7.95 -13.18
C SER A 103 -15.39 -6.71 -13.45
N ASN A 104 -15.67 -5.64 -12.73
CA ASN A 104 -14.98 -4.36 -12.83
C ASN A 104 -13.54 -4.34 -12.24
N ASP A 105 -13.00 -5.51 -11.92
CA ASP A 105 -11.76 -5.76 -11.18
C ASP A 105 -11.40 -7.24 -11.40
N THR A 106 -10.65 -7.53 -12.46
CA THR A 106 -10.38 -8.90 -12.90
C THR A 106 -9.36 -9.60 -12.03
N ASP A 107 -8.29 -8.91 -11.63
CA ASP A 107 -7.21 -9.45 -10.81
C ASP A 107 -7.44 -9.30 -9.31
N GLY A 108 -8.44 -8.52 -8.90
CA GLY A 108 -8.94 -8.45 -7.54
C GLY A 108 -8.17 -7.49 -6.66
N ASP A 109 -7.56 -6.45 -7.23
CA ASP A 109 -6.73 -5.48 -6.51
C ASP A 109 -7.44 -4.16 -6.19
N SER A 110 -8.68 -3.95 -6.66
CA SER A 110 -9.56 -2.86 -6.20
C SER A 110 -10.08 -3.10 -4.77
N ILE A 111 -9.16 -3.21 -3.82
CA ILE A 111 -9.40 -3.58 -2.41
C ILE A 111 -9.43 -2.42 -1.43
N ILE A 112 -9.03 -1.24 -1.87
CA ILE A 112 -9.01 -0.03 -1.05
C ILE A 112 -10.42 0.34 -0.59
N TYR A 113 -10.53 0.79 0.65
CA TYR A 113 -11.70 1.44 1.19
C TYR A 113 -11.44 2.93 1.43
N ARG A 114 -12.49 3.74 1.26
CA ARG A 114 -12.47 5.16 1.62
C ARG A 114 -13.50 5.46 2.70
N GLU A 115 -13.04 6.15 3.72
CA GLU A 115 -13.84 6.70 4.78
C GLU A 115 -14.41 8.09 4.43
N THR A 116 -15.60 8.39 4.95
CA THR A 116 -16.14 9.76 4.96
C THR A 116 -16.24 10.23 6.39
N LEU A 117 -15.56 11.33 6.72
CA LEU A 117 -15.46 11.84 8.08
C LEU A 117 -16.44 13.00 8.35
N ASN A 118 -16.97 13.04 9.57
CA ASN A 118 -17.60 14.23 10.14
C ASN A 118 -16.85 14.64 11.42
N GLY A 119 -15.86 15.50 11.27
CA GLY A 119 -14.84 15.70 12.30
C GLY A 119 -13.88 14.51 12.31
N LEU A 120 -13.79 13.79 13.43
CA LEU A 120 -13.00 12.57 13.58
C LEU A 120 -13.84 11.28 13.52
N GLU A 121 -15.16 11.41 13.38
CA GLU A 121 -16.07 10.26 13.34
C GLU A 121 -16.25 9.79 11.90
N VAL A 122 -16.05 8.48 11.68
CA VAL A 122 -16.35 7.82 10.40
C VAL A 122 -17.87 7.72 10.25
N THR A 123 -18.38 8.23 9.14
CA THR A 123 -19.82 8.22 8.79
C THR A 123 -20.16 7.30 7.63
N SER A 124 -19.14 6.90 6.85
CA SER A 124 -19.21 5.92 5.78
C SER A 124 -17.84 5.30 5.61
N TYR A 125 -17.78 4.02 5.28
CA TYR A 125 -16.58 3.29 4.91
C TYR A 125 -16.98 2.32 3.79
N GLN A 126 -16.55 2.61 2.57
CA GLN A 126 -16.99 1.89 1.38
C GLN A 126 -15.81 1.59 0.48
N ARG A 127 -15.88 0.44 -0.20
CA ARG A 127 -14.91 0.05 -1.21
C ARG A 127 -14.80 1.13 -2.28
N ASP A 128 -13.58 1.50 -2.58
CA ASP A 128 -13.23 2.43 -3.63
C ASP A 128 -13.15 1.68 -4.97
N TRP A 129 -14.06 1.99 -5.87
CA TRP A 129 -14.05 1.46 -7.24
C TRP A 129 -13.39 2.44 -8.21
N SER A 130 -12.31 3.09 -7.76
CA SER A 130 -11.57 4.08 -8.55
C SER A 130 -10.32 3.50 -9.22
N TYR A 131 -10.12 2.18 -9.15
CA TYR A 131 -9.00 1.44 -9.74
C TYR A 131 -9.49 0.21 -10.54
N THR A 132 -10.57 0.38 -11.30
CA THR A 132 -11.19 -0.69 -12.11
C THR A 132 -10.39 -1.01 -13.36
N ASP A 133 -10.60 -2.18 -13.98
CA ASP A 133 -9.86 -2.62 -15.19
C ASP A 133 -9.81 -1.55 -16.29
N GLY A 134 -10.94 -0.89 -16.56
CA GLY A 134 -11.00 0.21 -17.52
C GLY A 134 -10.19 1.46 -17.11
N LEU A 135 -10.18 1.83 -15.83
CA LEU A 135 -9.39 2.96 -15.31
C LEU A 135 -7.90 2.65 -15.27
N GLU A 136 -7.54 1.43 -14.91
CA GLU A 136 -6.19 0.90 -15.00
C GLU A 136 -5.63 1.07 -16.40
N VAL A 137 -6.36 0.67 -17.44
CA VAL A 137 -5.89 0.85 -18.83
C VAL A 137 -5.89 2.32 -19.27
N PHE A 138 -6.97 3.06 -19.01
CA PHE A 138 -7.15 4.39 -19.62
C PHE A 138 -6.49 5.53 -18.83
N LYS A 139 -6.50 5.46 -17.49
CA LYS A 139 -6.12 6.56 -16.60
C LYS A 139 -4.77 6.34 -15.93
N PHE A 140 -4.52 5.14 -15.41
CA PHE A 140 -3.30 4.85 -14.63
C PHE A 140 -2.19 4.20 -15.48
N GLY A 141 -2.61 3.46 -16.49
CA GLY A 141 -1.76 2.66 -17.36
C GLY A 141 -1.36 1.31 -16.77
N SER A 142 -1.87 0.84 -15.64
CA SER A 142 -1.51 -0.49 -15.10
C SER A 142 -2.03 -1.65 -15.98
N ASN A 143 -1.73 -2.88 -15.57
CA ASN A 143 -2.13 -4.11 -16.22
C ASN A 143 -3.34 -4.72 -15.48
N PRO A 144 -4.56 -4.64 -16.05
CA PRO A 144 -5.80 -5.00 -15.34
C PRO A 144 -6.03 -6.50 -15.11
N VAL A 145 -5.00 -7.31 -15.31
CA VAL A 145 -5.01 -8.76 -15.09
C VAL A 145 -3.83 -9.18 -14.20
N SER A 146 -3.22 -8.22 -13.52
CA SER A 146 -2.03 -8.35 -12.70
C SER A 146 -2.05 -7.34 -11.55
N ASN A 147 -2.32 -7.84 -10.35
CA ASN A 147 -2.34 -7.07 -9.11
C ASN A 147 -0.95 -6.60 -8.57
N ASP A 148 0.03 -6.58 -9.47
CA ASP A 148 1.46 -6.23 -9.35
C ASP A 148 1.94 -6.18 -10.81
N SER A 149 1.74 -5.03 -11.44
CA SER A 149 1.78 -4.81 -12.88
C SER A 149 3.20 -4.83 -13.44
N ASP A 150 4.17 -4.36 -12.65
CA ASP A 150 5.58 -4.30 -13.01
C ASP A 150 6.48 -5.32 -12.30
N TYR A 151 5.91 -6.12 -11.39
CA TYR A 151 6.52 -7.31 -10.80
C TYR A 151 7.63 -6.99 -9.80
N ASP A 152 7.53 -5.84 -9.13
CA ASP A 152 8.51 -5.37 -8.16
C ASP A 152 8.20 -5.79 -6.70
N LEU A 153 7.08 -6.49 -6.48
CA LEU A 153 6.53 -6.95 -5.20
C LEU A 153 5.81 -5.88 -4.37
N LEU A 154 5.56 -4.69 -4.91
CA LEU A 154 4.53 -3.80 -4.43
C LEU A 154 3.22 -4.08 -5.18
N PRO A 155 2.07 -4.09 -4.50
CA PRO A 155 0.80 -4.19 -5.19
C PRO A 155 0.36 -2.87 -5.80
N ASP A 156 -0.18 -2.93 -7.00
CA ASP A 156 -0.77 -1.82 -7.76
C ASP A 156 -1.70 -0.94 -6.92
N TRP A 157 -2.56 -1.54 -6.09
CA TRP A 157 -3.50 -0.79 -5.27
C TRP A 157 -2.79 0.07 -4.22
N TYR A 158 -1.69 -0.41 -3.63
CA TYR A 158 -0.92 0.33 -2.64
C TYR A 158 -0.23 1.52 -3.30
N GLU A 159 0.34 1.28 -4.47
CA GLU A 159 0.97 2.30 -5.28
C GLU A 159 -0.03 3.34 -5.80
N TYR A 160 -1.21 2.90 -6.24
CA TYR A 160 -2.33 3.78 -6.56
C TYR A 160 -2.73 4.65 -5.38
N ARG A 161 -2.88 4.05 -4.20
CA ARG A 161 -3.35 4.74 -3.00
C ARG A 161 -2.44 5.88 -2.58
N LEU A 162 -1.13 5.68 -2.71
CA LEU A 162 -0.10 6.59 -2.19
C LEU A 162 0.58 7.45 -3.27
N GLY A 163 0.73 6.92 -4.48
CA GLY A 163 1.41 7.59 -5.59
C GLY A 163 0.53 8.47 -6.47
N TRP A 164 -0.75 8.13 -6.64
CA TRP A 164 -1.59 8.84 -7.60
C TRP A 164 -1.93 10.27 -7.17
N ASN A 165 -1.54 11.24 -8.00
CA ASN A 165 -1.89 12.65 -7.82
C ASN A 165 -3.01 13.08 -8.77
N GLU A 166 -4.23 13.07 -8.26
CA GLU A 166 -5.43 13.50 -9.00
C GLU A 166 -5.34 14.95 -9.52
N GLY A 167 -4.55 15.82 -8.88
CA GLY A 167 -4.36 17.20 -9.34
C GLY A 167 -3.43 17.32 -10.55
N ALA A 168 -2.54 16.35 -10.75
CA ALA A 168 -1.57 16.30 -11.83
C ALA A 168 -1.87 15.22 -12.89
N ASP A 169 -2.83 14.32 -12.62
CA ASP A 169 -3.07 13.07 -13.36
C ASP A 169 -1.76 12.30 -13.60
N SER A 170 -1.02 12.06 -12.53
CA SER A 170 0.30 11.45 -12.60
C SER A 170 0.67 10.78 -11.29
N PHE A 171 1.46 9.71 -11.37
CA PHE A 171 2.16 9.09 -10.25
C PHE A 171 3.39 9.87 -9.78
N VAL A 172 3.67 11.05 -10.36
CA VAL A 172 4.80 11.90 -9.99
C VAL A 172 4.31 13.12 -9.23
N SER A 173 4.81 13.30 -8.01
CA SER A 173 4.49 14.42 -7.12
C SER A 173 5.75 15.08 -6.58
N ILE A 174 5.64 16.35 -6.19
CA ILE A 174 6.65 16.99 -5.34
C ILE A 174 6.08 17.03 -3.92
N LEU A 175 6.68 16.25 -3.02
CA LEU A 175 6.21 16.08 -1.64
C LEU A 175 7.27 16.58 -0.65
N GLN A 176 6.82 17.15 0.47
CA GLN A 176 7.71 17.62 1.54
C GLN A 176 7.94 16.52 2.59
N VAL A 177 8.58 15.43 2.17
CA VAL A 177 8.79 14.22 2.99
C VAL A 177 10.26 13.93 3.26
N HIS A 178 11.17 14.54 2.51
CA HIS A 178 12.60 14.25 2.59
C HIS A 178 13.25 14.73 3.88
N VAL A 179 13.63 13.80 4.75
CA VAL A 179 14.28 13.99 6.04
C VAL A 179 15.67 14.58 5.84
N VAL A 180 15.88 15.78 6.39
CA VAL A 180 17.22 16.36 6.50
C VAL A 180 17.87 15.87 7.78
N TRP A 181 18.78 14.92 7.64
CA TRP A 181 19.63 14.44 8.71
C TRP A 181 20.63 15.51 9.13
N ILE A 182 21.04 15.49 10.40
CA ILE A 182 22.08 16.38 10.92
C ILE A 182 23.31 15.59 11.36
N ASP A 183 24.51 16.17 11.18
CA ASP A 183 25.69 15.74 11.93
C ASP A 183 25.54 16.24 13.37
N ALA A 184 25.33 15.32 14.31
CA ALA A 184 25.07 15.61 15.72
C ALA A 184 26.23 16.30 16.46
N ILE A 185 27.42 16.38 15.87
CA ILE A 185 28.57 17.10 16.42
C ILE A 185 28.57 18.56 15.95
N THR A 186 28.28 18.79 14.67
CA THR A 186 28.41 20.12 14.05
C THR A 186 27.09 20.87 13.91
N GLY A 187 25.97 20.16 13.91
CA GLY A 187 24.63 20.66 13.66
C GLY A 187 24.34 21.08 12.21
N ASN A 188 25.23 20.74 11.26
CA ASN A 188 24.97 20.92 9.84
C ASN A 188 24.32 19.67 9.26
N ASP A 189 23.80 19.76 8.03
CA ASP A 189 23.26 18.63 7.28
C ASP A 189 24.26 17.46 7.25
N CYS A 190 23.76 16.26 7.52
CA CYS A 190 24.54 15.05 7.41
C CYS A 190 24.70 14.62 5.95
N GLN A 191 25.88 14.09 5.63
CA GLN A 191 26.22 13.55 4.32
C GLN A 191 27.13 12.35 4.52
N ASP A 192 27.30 11.53 3.48
CA ASP A 192 28.31 10.48 3.49
C ASP A 192 29.69 11.08 3.80
N GLY A 193 30.38 10.51 4.79
CA GLY A 193 31.63 11.07 5.31
C GLY A 193 31.50 11.97 6.55
N SER A 194 30.28 12.31 6.97
CA SER A 194 30.04 12.95 8.27
C SER A 194 30.43 12.03 9.44
N SER A 195 30.57 12.60 10.63
CA SER A 195 31.15 11.87 11.77
C SER A 195 30.12 11.17 12.66
N LYS A 196 28.90 11.72 12.72
CA LYS A 196 27.78 11.15 13.47
C LYS A 196 26.46 11.72 12.94
N CYS A 197 25.67 10.94 12.22
CA CYS A 197 24.36 11.37 11.72
C CYS A 197 23.23 11.04 12.69
N ALA A 198 22.17 11.85 12.66
CA ALA A 198 20.91 11.59 13.35
C ALA A 198 19.73 12.16 12.54
N SER A 199 18.60 11.45 12.54
CA SER A 199 17.32 11.82 11.89
C SER A 199 16.56 12.87 12.71
N LEU A 200 17.28 13.89 13.21
CA LEU A 200 16.76 14.89 14.13
C LEU A 200 17.08 16.29 13.62
N GLY A 201 16.33 17.28 14.08
CA GLY A 201 16.64 18.70 13.95
C GLY A 201 17.36 19.24 15.19
N LEU A 202 17.90 20.46 15.08
CA LEU A 202 18.40 21.22 16.23
C LEU A 202 17.68 22.55 16.36
N SER A 203 17.18 22.83 17.56
CA SER A 203 16.69 24.15 17.96
C SER A 203 17.49 24.62 19.17
N GLY A 204 18.57 25.37 18.93
CA GLY A 204 19.49 25.79 19.99
C GLY A 204 20.30 24.63 20.56
N ILE A 205 19.90 24.11 21.72
CA ILE A 205 20.51 22.91 22.34
C ILE A 205 19.56 21.71 22.34
N ASP A 206 18.31 21.92 21.93
CA ASP A 206 17.27 20.90 21.94
C ASP A 206 17.29 20.12 20.63
N TYR A 207 17.10 18.80 20.74
CA TYR A 207 16.93 17.91 19.60
C TYR A 207 15.45 17.88 19.26
N VAL A 208 15.08 18.30 18.06
CA VAL A 208 13.68 18.49 17.67
C VAL A 208 13.33 17.58 16.48
N ARG A 209 12.06 17.52 16.07
CA ARG A 209 11.66 16.88 14.81
C ARG A 209 12.53 17.39 13.63
N PRO A 210 12.96 16.54 12.70
CA PRO A 210 13.81 16.93 11.58
C PRO A 210 13.09 17.92 10.67
N THR A 211 13.89 18.66 9.90
CA THR A 211 13.34 19.48 8.83
C THR A 211 13.07 18.59 7.63
N LEU A 212 11.85 18.65 7.10
CA LEU A 212 11.50 17.98 5.85
C LEU A 212 11.67 18.93 4.66
N THR A 213 12.19 18.40 3.56
CA THR A 213 12.41 19.12 2.30
C THR A 213 11.62 18.51 1.15
N ASN A 214 11.44 19.28 0.08
CA ASN A 214 10.71 18.82 -1.09
C ASN A 214 11.57 17.86 -1.92
N VAL A 215 10.99 16.72 -2.27
CA VAL A 215 11.58 15.71 -3.17
C VAL A 215 10.55 15.33 -4.22
N GLU A 216 11.04 14.87 -5.38
CA GLU A 216 10.19 14.18 -6.35
C GLU A 216 9.89 12.78 -5.81
N PHE A 217 8.62 12.52 -5.59
CA PHE A 217 8.10 11.23 -5.18
C PHE A 217 7.41 10.58 -6.38
N ARG A 218 7.72 9.31 -6.62
CA ARG A 218 7.08 8.49 -7.64
C ARG A 218 6.88 7.10 -7.09
N LEU A 219 5.65 6.62 -7.23
CA LEU A 219 5.23 5.26 -6.95
C LEU A 219 4.15 4.94 -7.98
N ASP A 220 4.51 4.18 -9.00
CA ASP A 220 3.81 4.01 -10.27
C ASP A 220 3.74 2.51 -10.59
N PRO A 221 2.55 1.89 -10.57
CA PRO A 221 2.36 0.44 -10.74
C PRO A 221 2.99 -0.21 -11.98
N ALA A 222 3.43 0.60 -12.93
CA ALA A 222 4.05 0.15 -14.16
C ALA A 222 5.54 0.48 -14.27
N TRP A 223 6.19 0.85 -13.16
CA TRP A 223 7.59 1.24 -13.12
C TRP A 223 8.38 0.60 -11.96
N PRO A 224 9.02 -0.56 -12.19
CA PRO A 224 9.50 -1.45 -11.12
C PRO A 224 10.74 -0.95 -10.36
N ASP A 225 11.27 0.21 -10.73
CA ASP A 225 12.45 0.77 -10.05
C ASP A 225 12.05 1.50 -8.75
N ASP A 226 10.78 1.90 -8.60
CA ASP A 226 10.34 2.68 -7.45
C ASP A 226 10.15 1.88 -6.16
N ALA A 227 9.90 0.58 -6.18
CA ALA A 227 10.07 -0.27 -5.00
C ALA A 227 11.43 -0.10 -4.31
N GLN A 228 12.48 0.18 -5.10
CA GLN A 228 13.85 0.37 -4.61
C GLN A 228 14.22 1.83 -4.34
N HIS A 229 13.32 2.78 -4.59
CA HIS A 229 13.53 4.17 -4.22
C HIS A 229 13.26 4.39 -2.73
N ASP A 230 13.90 5.44 -2.24
CA ASP A 230 13.84 5.94 -0.86
C ASP A 230 13.92 7.47 -0.98
N PRO A 231 12.79 8.10 -1.38
CA PRO A 231 12.73 9.53 -1.67
C PRO A 231 12.72 10.38 -0.39
N ASP A 232 12.08 9.91 0.67
CA ASP A 232 11.91 10.56 1.96
C ASP A 232 13.14 10.44 2.88
N LYS A 233 14.09 9.54 2.59
CA LYS A 233 15.37 9.45 3.30
C LYS A 233 15.23 9.18 4.79
N ASP A 234 14.31 8.31 5.16
CA ASP A 234 14.10 7.94 6.55
C ASP A 234 14.69 6.56 6.91
N GLY A 235 15.74 6.10 6.24
CA GLY A 235 16.50 4.92 6.68
C GLY A 235 17.44 5.18 7.85
N ASP A 236 18.69 4.74 7.73
CA ASP A 236 19.72 4.91 8.78
C ASP A 236 21.07 5.36 8.22
N TYR A 237 21.95 5.83 9.10
CA TYR A 237 23.36 6.04 8.84
C TYR A 237 24.22 5.14 9.71
N ILE A 238 24.91 4.18 9.09
CA ILE A 238 25.95 3.42 9.78
C ILE A 238 27.21 4.29 9.88
N CYS A 239 27.55 4.68 11.12
CA CYS A 239 28.74 5.47 11.43
C CYS A 239 29.81 4.63 12.14
N ASP A 240 31.04 4.59 11.61
CA ASP A 240 32.19 3.89 12.23
C ASP A 240 33.00 4.77 13.21
N GLY A 241 32.48 5.97 13.51
CA GLY A 241 33.13 7.01 14.31
C GLY A 241 34.11 7.90 13.53
N ILE A 242 34.33 7.62 12.25
CA ILE A 242 35.13 8.44 11.32
C ILE A 242 34.27 8.91 10.15
N SER A 243 33.41 8.03 9.63
CA SER A 243 32.53 8.27 8.49
C SER A 243 31.18 7.60 8.72
N CYS A 244 30.12 8.28 8.30
CA CYS A 244 28.78 7.72 8.18
C CYS A 244 28.51 7.37 6.71
N GLN A 245 27.75 6.32 6.49
CA GLN A 245 27.20 5.92 5.20
C GLN A 245 25.71 5.69 5.35
N TYR A 246 24.92 6.29 4.47
CA TYR A 246 23.48 6.10 4.46
C TYR A 246 23.07 4.69 4.00
N ILE A 247 22.03 4.17 4.64
CA ILE A 247 21.30 2.95 4.31
C ILE A 247 19.86 3.34 4.08
N ALA A 248 19.34 2.98 2.91
CA ALA A 248 17.96 3.26 2.53
C ALA A 248 16.98 2.34 3.25
N ASN A 249 15.87 2.91 3.70
CA ASN A 249 14.60 2.23 3.90
C ASN A 249 13.82 2.46 2.60
N THR A 250 13.74 1.47 1.72
CA THR A 250 13.07 1.67 0.41
C THR A 250 11.55 1.51 0.54
N ASN A 251 10.78 1.97 -0.45
CA ASN A 251 9.34 1.78 -0.49
C ASN A 251 8.94 0.30 -0.26
N LEU A 252 9.70 -0.65 -0.84
CA LEU A 252 9.55 -2.09 -0.59
C LEU A 252 9.78 -2.46 0.89
N MET A 253 10.84 -1.92 1.49
CA MET A 253 11.19 -2.19 2.88
C MET A 253 10.10 -1.70 3.84
N GLU A 254 9.55 -0.53 3.57
CA GLU A 254 8.43 0.06 4.32
C GLU A 254 7.10 -0.70 4.11
N PHE A 255 6.83 -1.20 2.91
CA PHE A 255 5.62 -2.02 2.68
C PHE A 255 5.68 -3.38 3.40
N TYR A 256 6.87 -3.95 3.58
CA TYR A 256 7.04 -5.27 4.21
C TYR A 256 7.52 -5.25 5.66
N GLY A 257 8.02 -4.12 6.14
CA GLY A 257 8.61 -3.97 7.47
C GLY A 257 9.90 -4.76 7.61
N ILE A 258 10.86 -4.51 6.72
CA ILE A 258 12.18 -5.16 6.67
C ILE A 258 13.29 -4.09 6.60
N THR A 259 14.47 -4.32 7.18
CA THR A 259 15.47 -3.24 7.39
C THR A 259 16.87 -3.53 6.87
N ASP A 260 17.16 -4.78 6.48
CA ASP A 260 18.52 -5.20 6.18
C ASP A 260 18.88 -5.18 4.68
N ASN A 261 20.19 -5.07 4.42
CA ASN A 261 20.81 -5.26 3.10
C ASN A 261 21.08 -6.75 2.79
N GLN A 262 20.56 -7.69 3.60
CA GLN A 262 20.70 -9.14 3.39
C GLN A 262 19.59 -9.70 2.51
N THR A 263 18.53 -8.94 2.27
CA THR A 263 17.46 -9.39 1.41
C THR A 263 17.25 -8.40 0.27
N ASN A 264 18.07 -8.52 -0.79
CA ASN A 264 17.61 -8.14 -2.13
C ASN A 264 16.45 -9.09 -2.50
N ILE A 265 15.29 -8.94 -1.84
CA ILE A 265 14.08 -9.70 -2.15
C ILE A 265 13.51 -9.07 -3.40
N THR A 266 13.95 -9.58 -4.52
CA THR A 266 13.28 -9.44 -5.78
C THR A 266 12.45 -10.69 -6.02
N LYS A 267 11.44 -10.60 -6.89
CA LYS A 267 10.65 -11.78 -7.31
C LYS A 267 11.54 -12.93 -7.80
N SER A 268 12.63 -12.59 -8.50
CA SER A 268 13.67 -13.55 -8.93
C SER A 268 14.37 -14.29 -7.78
N THR A 269 14.54 -13.66 -6.62
CA THR A 269 15.12 -14.27 -5.41
C THR A 269 14.19 -15.31 -4.81
N LEU A 270 12.87 -15.11 -4.90
CA LEU A 270 11.84 -16.04 -4.42
C LEU A 270 11.73 -17.30 -5.29
N ILE A 271 12.06 -17.20 -6.58
CA ILE A 271 11.87 -18.24 -7.60
C ILE A 271 13.12 -19.15 -7.78
N ASP A 272 14.28 -18.82 -7.18
CA ASP A 272 15.48 -19.68 -7.32
C ASP A 272 15.21 -21.11 -6.80
N SER A 273 15.47 -22.08 -7.68
CA SER A 273 15.44 -23.54 -7.52
C SER A 273 16.04 -24.12 -6.24
N SER A 274 16.79 -23.32 -5.47
CA SER A 274 17.48 -23.71 -4.24
C SER A 274 16.76 -23.30 -2.94
N ASN A 275 15.88 -22.28 -2.96
CA ASN A 275 15.30 -21.65 -1.76
C ASN A 275 13.86 -21.11 -1.98
N TYR A 276 12.90 -21.98 -2.28
CA TYR A 276 11.49 -21.55 -2.21
C TYR A 276 11.14 -21.23 -0.76
N LEU A 277 10.97 -19.94 -0.44
CA LEU A 277 10.28 -19.53 0.77
C LEU A 277 8.89 -20.16 0.75
N LYS A 278 8.45 -20.63 1.92
CA LYS A 278 7.16 -21.28 2.07
C LYS A 278 6.36 -20.61 3.16
N TRP A 279 5.17 -20.15 2.80
CA TRP A 279 4.22 -19.59 3.74
C TRP A 279 3.30 -20.70 4.26
N ASP A 280 3.30 -20.88 5.57
CA ASP A 280 2.47 -21.84 6.30
C ASP A 280 1.25 -21.10 6.85
N HIS A 281 0.18 -21.05 6.05
CA HIS A 281 -1.05 -20.27 6.31
C HIS A 281 -2.11 -21.06 7.09
N ASP A 282 -1.72 -22.14 7.78
CA ASP A 282 -2.67 -22.96 8.53
C ASP A 282 -2.11 -23.41 9.88
N GLN A 283 -2.72 -22.86 10.93
CA GLN A 283 -2.49 -23.20 12.32
C GLN A 283 -2.55 -24.71 12.63
N ASN A 284 -3.30 -25.49 11.84
CA ASN A 284 -3.49 -26.93 12.03
C ASN A 284 -2.60 -27.79 11.12
N LEU A 285 -1.74 -27.19 10.28
CA LEU A 285 -0.88 -27.88 9.31
C LEU A 285 -1.66 -28.86 8.41
N SER A 286 -2.94 -28.57 8.17
CA SER A 286 -3.85 -29.41 7.39
C SER A 286 -3.78 -29.06 5.91
N THR A 287 -3.44 -27.82 5.57
CA THR A 287 -3.01 -27.40 4.24
C THR A 287 -1.48 -27.41 4.14
N PRO A 288 -0.90 -27.88 3.03
CA PRO A 288 0.53 -27.75 2.80
C PRO A 288 0.93 -26.29 2.63
N ALA A 289 2.06 -25.91 3.23
CA ALA A 289 2.68 -24.61 2.99
C ALA A 289 2.87 -24.36 1.49
N ILE A 290 2.52 -23.15 1.06
CA ILE A 290 2.56 -22.72 -0.34
C ILE A 290 3.88 -22.02 -0.63
N ASN A 291 4.35 -22.13 -1.88
CA ASN A 291 5.55 -21.41 -2.29
C ASN A 291 5.23 -19.92 -2.38
N VAL A 292 6.13 -19.09 -1.88
CA VAL A 292 6.04 -17.64 -2.02
C VAL A 292 6.44 -17.25 -3.45
N THR A 293 5.47 -16.76 -4.22
CA THR A 293 5.69 -16.33 -5.62
C THR A 293 5.08 -14.96 -5.93
N GLU A 294 4.33 -14.38 -5.00
CA GLU A 294 3.58 -13.13 -5.17
C GLU A 294 3.73 -12.29 -3.91
N TRP A 295 3.42 -10.99 -4.01
CA TRP A 295 3.55 -10.04 -2.92
C TRP A 295 2.77 -10.46 -1.66
N TRP A 296 1.52 -10.92 -1.81
CA TRP A 296 0.69 -11.32 -0.66
C TRP A 296 1.20 -12.61 0.00
N HIS A 297 1.84 -13.50 -0.75
CA HIS A 297 2.50 -14.67 -0.17
C HIS A 297 3.71 -14.26 0.66
N LEU A 298 4.47 -13.24 0.20
CA LEU A 298 5.62 -12.73 0.92
C LEU A 298 5.17 -11.98 2.18
N ARG A 299 4.13 -11.15 2.08
CA ARG A 299 3.50 -10.48 3.23
C ARG A 299 2.99 -11.50 4.24
N GLY A 300 2.25 -12.52 3.78
CA GLY A 300 1.79 -13.62 4.62
C GLY A 300 2.93 -14.39 5.29
N TYR A 301 4.03 -14.65 4.56
CA TYR A 301 5.23 -15.28 5.11
C TYR A 301 5.90 -14.44 6.19
N LEU A 302 6.11 -13.13 5.95
CA LEU A 302 6.81 -12.23 6.86
C LEU A 302 5.99 -11.91 8.11
N LEU A 303 4.70 -11.63 7.93
CA LEU A 303 3.78 -11.28 9.02
C LEU A 303 3.13 -12.50 9.69
N HIS A 304 3.41 -13.70 9.17
CA HIS A 304 2.85 -14.97 9.65
C HIS A 304 1.32 -15.01 9.64
N LEU A 305 0.69 -14.34 8.67
CA LEU A 305 -0.77 -14.31 8.55
C LEU A 305 -1.32 -15.75 8.48
N ASP A 306 -2.39 -16.00 9.22
CA ASP A 306 -3.07 -17.29 9.39
C ASP A 306 -2.21 -18.47 9.94
N ALA A 307 -0.96 -18.22 10.35
CA ALA A 307 -0.06 -19.23 10.91
C ALA A 307 -0.33 -19.54 12.41
N GLY A 308 -1.15 -18.76 13.09
CA GLY A 308 -1.53 -18.94 14.50
C GLY A 308 -0.50 -18.43 15.51
N ASN A 309 0.51 -17.72 15.01
CA ASN A 309 1.50 -17.01 15.79
C ASN A 309 1.69 -15.56 15.29
N GLU A 310 0.70 -15.00 14.60
CA GLU A 310 0.59 -13.60 14.14
C GLU A 310 0.86 -12.65 15.32
N SER A 311 0.33 -12.98 16.49
CA SER A 311 0.55 -12.24 17.74
C SER A 311 2.02 -11.98 18.10
N ILE A 312 2.91 -12.86 17.63
CA ILE A 312 4.35 -12.87 17.91
C ILE A 312 5.14 -12.30 16.73
N TYR A 313 4.68 -12.52 15.49
CA TYR A 313 5.46 -12.28 14.27
C TYR A 313 4.85 -11.24 13.31
N ASN A 314 3.61 -10.79 13.49
CA ASN A 314 3.02 -9.72 12.68
C ASN A 314 3.45 -8.34 13.22
N TYR A 315 4.41 -7.70 12.57
CA TYR A 315 4.90 -6.36 12.96
C TYR A 315 3.86 -5.27 12.68
N TYR A 316 2.96 -5.52 11.74
CA TYR A 316 1.88 -4.62 11.32
C TYR A 316 0.55 -4.90 11.99
N LYS A 317 0.61 -5.45 13.20
CA LYS A 317 -0.59 -5.68 13.97
C LYS A 317 -1.15 -4.35 14.50
N LEU A 318 -2.36 -4.02 14.08
CA LEU A 318 -3.00 -2.77 14.45
C LEU A 318 -3.55 -2.76 15.89
N HIS A 319 -4.16 -3.85 16.33
CA HIS A 319 -4.95 -3.91 17.57
C HIS A 319 -4.44 -4.96 18.55
N LYS A 320 -4.86 -4.83 19.81
CA LYS A 320 -4.60 -5.85 20.84
C LYS A 320 -5.43 -7.10 20.62
N LEU A 321 -4.80 -8.28 20.71
CA LEU A 321 -5.52 -9.55 20.64
C LEU A 321 -6.23 -9.91 21.95
N ASN A 322 -5.71 -9.41 23.09
CA ASN A 322 -6.33 -9.54 24.41
C ASN A 322 -5.70 -8.55 25.39
N GLU A 323 -6.24 -8.48 26.61
CA GLU A 323 -5.76 -7.58 27.68
C GLU A 323 -4.28 -7.76 28.07
N ASN A 324 -3.69 -8.95 27.85
CA ASN A 324 -2.29 -9.20 28.16
C ASN A 324 -1.36 -8.98 26.97
N ASP A 325 -1.90 -8.59 25.81
CA ASP A 325 -1.13 -8.25 24.63
C ASP A 325 -0.58 -6.83 24.79
N PRO A 326 0.75 -6.67 24.90
CA PRO A 326 1.34 -5.34 25.06
C PRO A 326 1.51 -4.62 23.72
N TYR A 327 1.35 -5.30 22.58
CA TYR A 327 1.66 -4.73 21.26
C TYR A 327 0.40 -4.40 20.49
N TYR A 328 0.36 -3.20 19.96
CA TYR A 328 -0.72 -2.60 19.18
C TYR A 328 -0.19 -1.27 18.63
N ALA A 329 -0.84 -0.69 17.63
CA ALA A 329 -0.45 0.62 17.12
C ALA A 329 -0.99 1.76 17.99
N TYR A 330 -0.18 2.76 18.31
CA TYR A 330 -0.63 4.10 18.75
C TYR A 330 -0.26 5.09 17.70
N ILE A 331 -0.91 6.24 17.73
CA ILE A 331 -0.34 7.49 17.28
C ILE A 331 -0.72 8.55 18.31
N LEU A 332 0.23 9.28 18.88
CA LEU A 332 -0.05 10.37 19.82
C LEU A 332 0.89 11.56 19.60
N ASP A 333 0.31 12.75 19.43
CA ASP A 333 1.07 13.99 19.47
C ASP A 333 1.42 14.35 20.92
N ASP A 334 2.65 14.06 21.33
CA ASP A 334 3.20 14.37 22.66
C ASP A 334 3.41 15.88 22.89
N ASN A 335 3.42 16.71 21.84
CA ASN A 335 3.70 18.15 21.91
C ASN A 335 5.03 18.51 22.60
N ASP A 336 5.94 17.54 22.74
CA ASP A 336 7.23 17.79 23.33
C ASP A 336 8.11 18.55 22.33
N LEU A 337 9.03 19.38 22.85
CA LEU A 337 9.98 20.07 21.98
C LEU A 337 11.26 19.25 21.79
N ASN A 338 11.76 18.66 22.87
CA ASN A 338 13.06 17.98 22.88
C ASN A 338 12.85 16.47 22.91
N PHE A 339 13.47 15.78 21.95
CA PHE A 339 13.51 14.33 21.80
C PHE A 339 13.79 13.55 23.09
N PHE A 340 14.60 14.11 24.00
CA PHE A 340 15.00 13.43 25.23
C PHE A 340 14.11 13.74 26.45
N ASP A 341 13.16 14.65 26.31
CA ASP A 341 12.22 15.03 27.36
C ASP A 341 10.85 14.42 27.05
N ALA A 342 10.27 13.71 28.01
CA ALA A 342 8.90 13.19 27.93
C ALA A 342 8.05 13.89 29.00
N ASP A 343 7.16 14.79 28.59
CA ASP A 343 6.24 15.52 29.48
C ASP A 343 4.79 15.07 29.24
N PRO A 344 4.24 14.11 30.01
CA PRO A 344 2.86 13.67 29.78
C PRO A 344 1.78 14.75 30.06
N SER A 345 2.16 15.98 30.44
CA SER A 345 1.24 17.07 30.73
C SER A 345 0.90 17.97 29.55
N ASN A 346 1.66 17.93 28.45
CA ASN A 346 1.36 18.64 27.19
C ASN A 346 0.84 17.71 26.07
N ASP A 347 0.87 16.38 26.25
CA ASP A 347 0.26 15.42 25.33
C ASP A 347 -1.13 15.83 24.84
N ALA A 348 -1.40 15.53 23.56
CA ALA A 348 -2.74 15.57 23.02
C ALA A 348 -3.69 14.72 23.87
N THR A 349 -4.90 15.24 24.11
CA THR A 349 -5.88 14.55 24.95
C THR A 349 -6.42 13.26 24.31
N LEU A 350 -6.37 13.18 22.99
CA LEU A 350 -6.77 12.01 22.22
C LEU A 350 -5.60 11.62 21.29
N PRO A 351 -5.35 10.31 21.13
CA PRO A 351 -4.43 9.83 20.11
C PRO A 351 -4.98 10.09 18.71
N GLU A 352 -4.13 10.07 17.69
CA GLU A 352 -4.59 10.03 16.31
C GLU A 352 -5.01 8.62 15.88
N LEU A 353 -4.51 7.57 16.56
CA LEU A 353 -4.89 6.17 16.35
C LEU A 353 -4.62 5.39 17.62
N ALA A 354 -5.49 4.43 17.93
CA ALA A 354 -5.30 3.59 19.11
C ALA A 354 -5.85 2.18 18.91
N GLY A 355 -4.94 1.21 18.81
CA GLY A 355 -5.25 -0.22 18.72
C GLY A 355 -5.86 -0.85 19.97
N ASN A 356 -5.86 -0.14 21.10
CA ASN A 356 -6.52 -0.56 22.35
C ASN A 356 -7.89 0.11 22.56
N GLN A 357 -8.36 0.91 21.60
CA GLN A 357 -9.67 1.54 21.61
C GLN A 357 -10.45 1.09 20.38
N THR A 358 -11.76 0.92 20.54
CA THR A 358 -12.65 0.57 19.44
C THR A 358 -13.20 1.86 18.84
N ASP A 359 -13.16 1.97 17.51
CA ASP A 359 -13.80 3.07 16.82
C ASP A 359 -15.33 3.06 17.04
N THR A 360 -15.94 4.22 16.94
CA THR A 360 -17.41 4.35 16.94
C THR A 360 -18.06 3.69 15.73
N TRP A 361 -17.35 3.59 14.61
CA TRP A 361 -17.82 2.92 13.40
C TRP A 361 -17.72 1.40 13.52
N GLY A 362 -18.77 0.71 13.10
CA GLY A 362 -18.86 -0.75 13.22
C GLY A 362 -19.05 -1.26 14.66
N ILE A 363 -19.10 -0.39 15.66
CA ILE A 363 -19.14 -0.80 17.08
C ILE A 363 -20.42 -1.58 17.42
N VAL A 364 -20.25 -2.72 18.07
CA VAL A 364 -21.35 -3.60 18.49
C VAL A 364 -21.78 -3.29 19.92
N VAL A 365 -20.83 -2.91 20.78
CA VAL A 365 -21.08 -2.54 22.19
C VAL A 365 -20.85 -1.05 22.37
N SER A 366 -21.77 -0.33 23.02
CA SER A 366 -21.69 1.12 23.23
C SER A 366 -20.62 1.55 24.26
N ASN A 367 -19.37 1.10 24.09
CA ASN A 367 -18.18 1.49 24.83
C ASN A 367 -16.95 1.41 23.92
N THR A 368 -16.30 2.54 23.65
CA THR A 368 -15.10 2.64 22.81
C THR A 368 -13.81 2.38 23.59
N ASP A 369 -13.84 2.48 24.92
CA ASP A 369 -12.68 2.25 25.80
C ASP A 369 -12.49 0.75 26.06
N ARG A 370 -12.10 0.02 25.01
CA ARG A 370 -11.77 -1.41 24.97
C ARG A 370 -11.12 -1.79 23.64
N ASN A 371 -10.49 -2.95 23.60
CA ASN A 371 -9.97 -3.53 22.35
C ASN A 371 -11.11 -3.86 21.37
N PRO A 372 -10.90 -3.66 20.05
CA PRO A 372 -11.89 -4.02 19.04
C PRO A 372 -12.02 -5.53 18.88
N GLU A 373 -13.25 -6.00 18.66
CA GLU A 373 -13.55 -7.40 18.36
C GLU A 373 -13.61 -7.60 16.83
N ILE A 374 -12.47 -7.90 16.19
CA ILE A 374 -12.34 -7.99 14.72
C ILE A 374 -13.31 -9.01 14.11
N GLU A 375 -13.56 -10.14 14.78
CA GLU A 375 -14.53 -11.15 14.33
C GLU A 375 -15.97 -10.62 14.21
N GLN A 376 -16.26 -9.48 14.85
CA GLN A 376 -17.55 -8.81 14.79
C GLN A 376 -17.54 -7.58 13.87
N ASN A 377 -16.48 -7.41 13.08
CA ASN A 377 -16.28 -6.26 12.18
C ASN A 377 -16.20 -4.92 12.95
N GLU A 378 -15.57 -4.95 14.13
CA GLU A 378 -15.16 -3.74 14.83
C GLU A 378 -13.73 -3.36 14.44
N HIS A 379 -13.41 -2.08 14.54
CA HIS A 379 -12.12 -1.56 14.12
C HIS A 379 -11.41 -0.81 15.25
N ALA A 380 -10.08 -0.77 15.20
CA ALA A 380 -9.30 0.09 16.08
C ALA A 380 -9.63 1.57 15.84
N TYR A 381 -9.52 2.40 16.86
CA TYR A 381 -9.78 3.83 16.71
C TYR A 381 -8.92 4.43 15.60
N ARG A 382 -9.57 5.01 14.57
CA ARG A 382 -8.93 5.61 13.38
C ARG A 382 -7.99 4.68 12.58
N TRP A 383 -8.31 3.38 12.53
CA TRP A 383 -7.59 2.36 11.75
C TRP A 383 -7.26 2.74 10.31
N TYR A 384 -8.18 3.44 9.63
CA TYR A 384 -8.10 3.82 8.21
C TYR A 384 -6.90 4.71 7.84
N LEU A 385 -6.12 5.19 8.82
CA LEU A 385 -4.87 5.90 8.59
C LEU A 385 -3.74 4.97 8.09
N LEU A 386 -3.83 3.68 8.42
CA LEU A 386 -2.77 2.69 8.22
C LEU A 386 -3.28 1.38 7.58
N ASP A 387 -4.58 1.12 7.65
CA ASP A 387 -5.26 -0.05 7.07
C ASP A 387 -6.21 0.44 5.96
N PHE A 388 -5.75 0.33 4.73
CA PHE A 388 -6.43 0.81 3.53
C PHE A 388 -7.35 -0.26 2.92
N ASP A 389 -7.01 -1.54 3.05
CA ASP A 389 -7.79 -2.66 2.49
C ASP A 389 -8.86 -3.22 3.45
N GLY A 390 -8.81 -2.82 4.72
CA GLY A 390 -9.77 -3.18 5.77
C GLY A 390 -9.53 -4.55 6.40
N ASP A 391 -8.37 -5.17 6.19
CA ASP A 391 -8.02 -6.48 6.75
C ASP A 391 -7.65 -6.45 8.25
N SER A 392 -7.65 -5.26 8.86
CA SER A 392 -7.26 -5.00 10.27
C SER A 392 -5.78 -5.23 10.58
N VAL A 393 -4.94 -5.24 9.55
CA VAL A 393 -3.48 -5.23 9.58
C VAL A 393 -3.01 -3.94 8.90
N VAL A 394 -1.88 -3.40 9.34
CA VAL A 394 -1.27 -2.21 8.74
C VAL A 394 -0.68 -2.57 7.38
N ASP A 395 -0.84 -1.68 6.40
CA ASP A 395 -0.40 -1.89 5.01
C ASP A 395 1.05 -1.45 4.75
N GLY A 396 1.67 -0.74 5.69
CA GLY A 396 3.05 -0.28 5.61
C GLY A 396 3.32 0.79 6.66
N THR A 397 4.58 1.18 6.81
CA THR A 397 5.00 2.22 7.77
C THR A 397 4.78 3.66 7.29
N ASN A 398 4.30 3.81 6.04
CA ASN A 398 3.87 5.02 5.34
C ASN A 398 5.00 5.90 4.77
N ILE A 399 5.41 5.54 3.55
CA ILE A 399 6.34 6.22 2.64
C ILE A 399 6.04 7.71 2.33
N LEU A 400 4.87 8.22 2.70
CA LEU A 400 4.47 9.62 2.45
C LEU A 400 4.62 10.49 3.69
N ASN A 401 5.02 9.92 4.81
CA ASN A 401 5.13 10.66 6.03
C ASN A 401 6.30 10.13 6.84
N TRP A 402 7.25 11.02 7.10
CA TRP A 402 8.20 10.79 8.17
C TRP A 402 7.43 10.70 9.49
N ASP A 403 7.44 9.51 10.10
CA ASP A 403 6.79 9.17 11.37
C ASP A 403 5.25 9.15 11.29
N THR A 404 4.68 7.94 11.32
CA THR A 404 3.23 7.73 11.30
C THR A 404 2.60 7.80 12.68
N ASP A 405 3.36 7.72 13.78
CA ASP A 405 2.82 7.77 15.13
C ASP A 405 3.23 8.92 16.03
N GLY A 406 4.06 9.81 15.51
CA GLY A 406 4.40 11.05 16.17
C GLY A 406 5.25 10.85 17.41
N ASP A 407 5.68 9.62 17.72
CA ASP A 407 6.47 9.27 18.90
C ASP A 407 7.93 8.97 18.55
N TRP A 408 8.43 9.73 17.59
CA TRP A 408 9.84 10.09 17.43
C TRP A 408 10.76 8.89 17.56
N LEU A 409 10.76 8.07 16.53
CA LEU A 409 11.88 7.32 15.97
C LEU A 409 11.35 6.86 14.61
N ASN A 410 12.19 6.84 13.58
CA ASN A 410 11.72 6.32 12.31
C ASN A 410 11.59 4.80 12.43
N ASP A 411 10.53 4.26 11.85
CA ASP A 411 10.07 2.88 11.86
C ASP A 411 11.16 1.85 11.52
N TRP A 412 12.13 2.23 10.68
CA TRP A 412 13.28 1.39 10.37
C TRP A 412 14.02 1.00 11.65
N PHE A 413 14.23 1.90 12.61
CA PHE A 413 14.94 1.60 13.85
C PHE A 413 14.18 0.62 14.75
N GLU A 414 12.87 0.79 14.89
CA GLU A 414 12.01 -0.10 15.69
C GLU A 414 12.08 -1.53 15.16
N ILE A 415 11.94 -1.66 13.83
CA ILE A 415 11.94 -2.93 13.13
C ILE A 415 13.33 -3.55 13.17
N ASP A 416 14.39 -2.78 12.88
CA ASP A 416 15.77 -3.26 12.85
C ASP A 416 16.22 -3.75 14.23
N SER A 417 15.96 -2.95 15.27
CA SER A 417 16.26 -3.33 16.65
C SER A 417 15.47 -4.58 17.09
N ALA A 418 14.23 -4.74 16.66
CA ALA A 418 13.43 -5.92 16.98
C ALA A 418 13.96 -7.17 16.27
N ILE A 419 14.39 -7.05 15.02
CA ILE A 419 15.03 -8.11 14.24
C ILE A 419 16.36 -8.52 14.90
N ASP A 420 17.24 -7.57 15.21
CA ASP A 420 18.58 -7.82 15.77
C ASP A 420 18.54 -8.44 17.15
N SER A 421 17.63 -7.99 18.01
CA SER A 421 17.46 -8.53 19.37
C SER A 421 16.68 -9.84 19.40
N GLY A 422 15.99 -10.19 18.31
CA GLY A 422 15.03 -11.31 18.25
C GLY A 422 13.86 -11.13 19.24
N SER A 423 13.61 -9.89 19.66
CA SER A 423 12.68 -9.54 20.72
C SER A 423 12.02 -8.18 20.44
N ARG A 424 10.71 -8.20 20.20
CA ARG A 424 9.83 -7.01 20.14
C ARG A 424 9.69 -6.26 21.47
N ASN A 425 10.42 -6.66 22.50
CA ASN A 425 10.38 -6.06 23.83
C ASN A 425 11.60 -5.17 24.12
N GLU A 426 12.59 -5.09 23.22
CA GLU A 426 13.68 -4.12 23.35
C GLU A 426 13.34 -2.78 22.66
N SER A 427 12.49 -2.83 21.63
CA SER A 427 11.70 -1.74 21.03
C SER A 427 10.22 -2.12 21.08
N VAL A 428 9.40 -1.40 21.85
CA VAL A 428 8.00 -1.77 22.13
C VAL A 428 7.12 -1.47 20.90
N SER A 429 6.97 -2.45 20.00
CA SER A 429 6.15 -2.43 18.77
C SER A 429 6.62 -1.43 17.68
N PRO A 430 6.49 -1.76 16.38
CA PRO A 430 6.44 -0.74 15.34
C PRO A 430 5.10 -0.03 15.50
N LEU A 431 5.14 1.29 15.55
CA LEU A 431 4.11 2.16 16.09
C LEU A 431 4.04 2.08 17.63
N ARG A 432 4.94 2.83 18.29
CA ARG A 432 5.42 2.72 19.67
C ARG A 432 4.29 2.82 20.70
N TYR A 433 4.59 2.25 21.87
CA TYR A 433 4.15 2.86 23.12
C TYR A 433 5.29 2.77 24.13
N GLU A 434 5.75 3.93 24.62
CA GLU A 434 6.58 3.97 25.81
C GLU A 434 5.89 3.26 26.98
N LEU A 435 6.68 2.50 27.75
CA LEU A 435 6.27 1.92 29.03
C LEU A 435 5.85 3.05 30.00
N ARG A 436 4.54 3.27 30.13
CA ARG A 436 3.96 3.96 31.30
C ARG A 436 3.84 3.04 32.51
#